data_AF-R6T801-F1
#
_entry.id   AF-R6T801-F1
#
_cell.length_a   1.000
_cell.length_b   1.000
_cell.length_c   1.000
_cell.angle_alpha   90.00
_cell.angle_beta   90.00
_cell.angle_gamma   90.00
#
_symmetry.space_group_name_H-M   'P 1'
#
loop_
_entity.id
_entity.type
_entity.pdbx_description
1 polymer ?
#
loop_
_entity_poly.entity_id
_entity_poly.type
_entity_poly.pdbx_seq_one_letter_code
_entity_poly.pdbx_strand_id
1 'polypeptide(L)'
;MLAGISALNGTQLTVTNAASGGAPDALWCQKGDTLEFFDAKMRSLGTATVVSFSGSALLVDTLPDGVDTTCSIQNVSSTPDTYISGCSVRHGRARAFLLQTKNAVITDCTFSDLRLPAVIIAPDFDDWHEAGFGENILIRNSSFTRCGADAVCRSYGAIYISGCHDFKAFPANGVIGHGNITVLGNTFTDCPTYAVYRRSVRNLIFRSNTVTGCRGEIGK
;
A
#
# COMPACT_ATOMS: atom_id res chain seq x y z
N MET A 1 -11.39 2.76 1.05
CA MET A 1 -11.14 4.11 1.62
C MET A 1 -11.11 4.01 3.13
N LEU A 2 -10.24 4.78 3.78
CA LEU A 2 -10.13 4.87 5.23
C LEU A 2 -11.37 5.53 5.85
N ALA A 3 -11.68 5.12 7.08
CA ALA A 3 -12.56 5.87 7.96
C ALA A 3 -11.79 6.50 9.12
N GLY A 4 -12.20 7.67 9.58
CA GLY A 4 -11.78 8.26 10.84
C GLY A 4 -12.79 7.96 11.96
N ILE A 5 -12.44 8.33 13.19
CA ILE A 5 -13.28 8.17 14.39
C ILE A 5 -13.63 9.54 14.94
N SER A 6 -14.91 9.91 14.95
CA SER A 6 -15.37 11.20 15.47
C SER A 6 -15.82 11.14 16.94
N ALA A 7 -16.24 9.97 17.41
CA ALA A 7 -16.56 9.70 18.81
C ALA A 7 -16.46 8.21 19.11
N LEU A 8 -16.26 7.86 20.39
CA LEU A 8 -16.28 6.48 20.86
C LEU A 8 -16.73 6.38 22.32
N ASN A 9 -17.39 5.28 22.66
CA ASN A 9 -17.74 4.88 24.02
C ASN A 9 -17.66 3.35 24.14
N GLY A 10 -16.55 2.84 24.71
CA GLY A 10 -16.25 1.42 24.66
C GLY A 10 -16.12 0.95 23.20
N THR A 11 -16.84 -0.11 22.83
CA THR A 11 -16.80 -0.67 21.47
C THR A 11 -17.80 -0.03 20.50
N GLN A 12 -18.50 1.02 20.91
CA GLN A 12 -19.37 1.82 20.04
C GLN A 12 -18.59 3.02 19.52
N LEU A 13 -18.53 3.16 18.19
CA LEU A 13 -17.82 4.23 17.50
C LEU A 13 -18.77 4.99 16.58
N THR A 14 -18.53 6.28 16.47
CA THR A 14 -19.03 7.10 15.36
C THR A 14 -17.88 7.27 14.38
N VAL A 15 -18.05 6.76 13.16
CA VAL A 15 -17.02 6.79 12.11
C VAL A 15 -17.40 7.76 10.98
N THR A 16 -16.38 8.31 10.35
CA THR A 16 -16.52 9.22 9.20
C THR A 16 -15.66 8.73 8.05
N ASN A 17 -16.09 8.97 6.81
CA ASN A 17 -15.23 8.84 5.65
C ASN A 17 -14.08 9.85 5.77
N ALA A 18 -12.83 9.38 5.74
CA ALA A 18 -11.68 10.25 5.98
C ALA A 18 -11.49 11.33 4.88
N ALA A 19 -11.92 11.06 3.64
CA ALA A 19 -11.81 12.00 2.54
C ALA A 19 -12.93 13.07 2.52
N SER A 20 -14.16 12.70 2.88
CA SER A 20 -15.32 13.60 2.78
C SER A 20 -15.80 14.17 4.12
N GLY A 21 -15.39 13.59 5.25
CA GLY A 21 -15.88 13.91 6.58
C GLY A 21 -17.31 13.46 6.88
N GLY A 22 -18.04 12.95 5.87
CA GLY A 22 -19.40 12.43 6.01
C GLY A 22 -19.44 10.99 6.53
N ALA A 23 -20.62 10.36 6.51
CA ALA A 23 -20.72 8.93 6.78
C ALA A 23 -19.96 8.11 5.71
N PRO A 24 -19.29 7.00 6.08
CA PRO A 24 -18.79 6.05 5.10
C PRO A 24 -19.92 5.50 4.22
N ASP A 25 -19.55 4.98 3.04
CA ASP A 25 -20.49 4.30 2.16
C ASP A 25 -21.18 3.14 2.88
N ALA A 26 -22.45 2.86 2.58
CA ALA A 26 -23.20 1.78 3.21
C ALA A 26 -22.57 0.39 2.98
N LEU A 27 -21.77 0.24 1.92
CA LEU A 27 -21.03 -0.97 1.59
C LEU A 27 -19.59 -0.98 2.14
N TRP A 28 -19.20 0.02 2.93
CA TRP A 28 -17.82 0.13 3.44
C TRP A 28 -17.44 -1.04 4.36
N CYS A 29 -18.37 -1.50 5.20
CA CYS A 29 -18.20 -2.74 5.96
C CYS A 29 -19.56 -3.38 6.30
N GLN A 30 -19.52 -4.66 6.63
CA GLN A 30 -20.68 -5.44 7.06
C GLN A 30 -20.34 -6.27 8.30
N LYS A 31 -21.38 -6.78 8.97
CA LYS A 31 -21.20 -7.67 10.12
C LYS A 31 -20.30 -8.86 9.77
N GLY A 32 -19.30 -9.11 10.61
CA GLY A 32 -18.30 -10.16 10.42
C GLY A 32 -17.02 -9.72 9.73
N ASP A 33 -17.00 -8.53 9.11
CA ASP A 33 -15.76 -7.99 8.54
C ASP A 33 -14.73 -7.70 9.64
N THR A 34 -13.45 -7.82 9.29
CA THR A 34 -12.32 -7.44 10.13
C THR A 34 -11.87 -6.02 9.77
N LEU A 35 -11.80 -5.16 10.77
CA LEU A 35 -11.27 -3.81 10.69
C LEU A 35 -9.89 -3.76 11.34
N GLU A 36 -8.94 -3.07 10.71
CA GLU A 36 -7.64 -2.76 11.26
C GLU A 36 -7.57 -1.28 11.64
N PHE A 37 -7.07 -1.01 12.85
CA PHE A 37 -6.98 0.32 13.43
C PHE A 37 -5.54 0.80 13.38
N PHE A 38 -5.35 2.07 13.00
CA PHE A 38 -4.04 2.71 12.91
C PHE A 38 -4.01 3.97 13.75
N ASP A 39 -2.92 4.18 14.47
CA ASP A 39 -2.70 5.44 15.17
C ASP A 39 -2.40 6.61 14.21
N ALA A 40 -2.29 7.84 14.75
CA ALA A 40 -1.94 9.03 13.98
C ALA A 40 -0.55 8.96 13.29
N LYS A 41 0.24 7.93 13.58
CA LYS A 41 1.53 7.63 12.93
C LYS A 41 1.41 6.43 12.00
N MET A 42 0.22 5.99 11.61
CA MET A 42 -0.03 4.84 10.73
C MET A 42 0.50 3.49 11.26
N ARG A 43 0.72 3.36 12.57
CA ARG A 43 1.09 2.09 13.19
C ARG A 43 -0.18 1.31 13.50
N SER A 44 -0.20 0.03 13.13
CA SER A 44 -1.31 -0.86 13.48
C SER A 44 -1.43 -0.99 15.00
N LEU A 45 -2.61 -0.71 15.53
CA LEU A 45 -3.00 -0.89 16.92
C LEU A 45 -3.64 -2.27 17.17
N GLY A 46 -4.05 -2.95 16.10
CA GLY A 46 -4.74 -4.24 16.14
C GLY A 46 -6.02 -4.24 15.32
N THR A 47 -6.78 -5.33 15.46
CA THR A 47 -7.98 -5.58 14.67
C THR A 47 -9.21 -5.79 15.55
N ALA A 48 -10.38 -5.50 15.01
CA ALA A 48 -11.67 -5.86 15.60
C ALA A 48 -12.65 -6.38 14.54
N THR A 49 -13.65 -7.14 14.98
CA THR A 49 -14.72 -7.66 14.12
C THR A 49 -15.93 -6.75 14.17
N VAL A 50 -16.52 -6.43 13.01
CA VAL A 50 -17.75 -5.66 12.92
C VAL A 50 -18.93 -6.47 13.48
N VAL A 51 -19.63 -5.92 14.46
CA VAL A 51 -20.89 -6.46 14.99
C VAL A 51 -22.09 -5.87 14.25
N SER A 52 -22.06 -4.56 14.00
CA SER A 52 -23.06 -3.86 13.18
C SER A 52 -22.52 -2.54 12.64
N PHE A 53 -22.98 -2.13 11.47
CA PHE A 53 -22.65 -0.85 10.86
C PHE A 53 -23.89 -0.25 10.18
N SER A 54 -24.17 1.03 10.43
CA SER A 54 -25.26 1.76 9.78
C SER A 54 -24.99 3.27 9.82
N GLY A 55 -24.85 3.89 8.63
CA GLY A 55 -24.49 5.30 8.52
C GLY A 55 -23.11 5.55 9.13
N SER A 56 -23.05 6.35 10.19
CA SER A 56 -21.81 6.56 10.96
C SER A 56 -21.68 5.69 12.21
N ALA A 57 -22.74 4.95 12.59
CA ALA A 57 -22.70 4.13 13.79
C ALA A 57 -22.03 2.80 13.50
N LEU A 58 -20.93 2.51 14.20
CA LEU A 58 -20.17 1.27 14.14
C LEU A 58 -20.11 0.64 15.52
N LEU A 59 -20.44 -0.65 15.61
CA LEU A 59 -20.20 -1.47 16.79
C LEU A 59 -19.22 -2.58 16.42
N VAL A 60 -18.17 -2.72 17.22
CA VAL A 60 -17.18 -3.80 17.10
C VAL A 60 -17.22 -4.73 18.32
N ASP A 61 -16.65 -5.92 18.19
CA ASP A 61 -16.60 -6.93 19.27
C ASP A 61 -15.63 -6.55 20.40
N THR A 62 -14.51 -5.94 20.04
CA THR A 62 -13.47 -5.44 20.92
C THR A 62 -12.92 -4.12 20.39
N LEU A 63 -12.29 -3.33 21.25
CA LEU A 63 -11.54 -2.15 20.83
C LEU A 63 -10.06 -2.38 21.16
N PRO A 64 -9.15 -2.35 20.16
CA PRO A 64 -7.72 -2.43 20.42
C PRO A 64 -7.24 -1.31 21.36
N ASP A 65 -6.20 -1.61 22.14
CA ASP A 65 -5.61 -0.64 23.07
C ASP A 65 -5.06 0.58 22.31
N GLY A 66 -5.31 1.77 22.85
CA GLY A 66 -4.83 3.03 22.29
C GLY A 66 -5.67 3.62 21.16
N VAL A 67 -6.81 3.02 20.82
CA VAL A 67 -7.76 3.62 19.86
C VAL A 67 -8.42 4.87 20.46
N ASP A 68 -8.32 5.98 19.75
CA ASP A 68 -8.95 7.27 20.05
C ASP A 68 -9.44 7.97 18.77
N THR A 69 -9.92 9.21 18.90
CA THR A 69 -10.46 10.00 17.76
C THR A 69 -9.40 10.48 16.76
N THR A 70 -8.11 10.22 16.99
CA THR A 70 -7.03 10.51 16.03
C THR A 70 -6.71 9.32 15.13
N CYS A 71 -7.32 8.17 15.40
CA CYS A 71 -7.05 6.93 14.69
C CYS A 71 -7.80 6.84 13.36
N SER A 72 -7.23 6.05 12.45
CA SER A 72 -7.82 5.69 11.15
C SER A 72 -8.15 4.20 11.10
N ILE A 73 -9.16 3.83 10.32
CA ILE A 73 -9.69 2.47 10.23
C ILE A 73 -9.71 2.02 8.77
N GLN A 74 -9.17 0.82 8.51
CA GLN A 74 -9.29 0.12 7.23
C GLN A 74 -10.15 -1.14 7.40
N ASN A 75 -11.10 -1.37 6.50
CA ASN A 75 -11.72 -2.69 6.36
C ASN A 75 -10.79 -3.61 5.56
N VAL A 76 -10.13 -4.55 6.25
CA VAL A 76 -9.19 -5.49 5.62
C VAL A 76 -9.89 -6.71 5.02
N SER A 77 -11.14 -7.01 5.42
CA SER A 77 -11.96 -8.02 4.75
C SER A 77 -12.37 -7.59 3.34
N SER A 78 -12.43 -6.28 3.09
CA SER A 78 -12.73 -5.70 1.78
C SER A 78 -11.49 -5.49 0.89
N THR A 79 -10.30 -5.89 1.34
CA THR A 79 -9.09 -5.84 0.49
C THR A 79 -8.85 -7.18 -0.22
N PRO A 80 -8.79 -7.22 -1.56
CA PRO A 80 -8.69 -8.48 -2.29
C PRO A 80 -7.26 -9.02 -2.35
N ASP A 81 -7.13 -10.34 -2.27
CA ASP A 81 -5.94 -11.04 -2.73
C ASP A 81 -5.81 -10.83 -4.24
N THR A 82 -4.65 -10.35 -4.69
CA THR A 82 -4.48 -9.87 -6.07
C THR A 82 -3.54 -10.76 -6.87
N TYR A 83 -3.96 -11.22 -8.04
CA TYR A 83 -3.12 -11.99 -8.96
C TYR A 83 -3.11 -11.32 -10.33
N ILE A 84 -1.93 -10.90 -10.79
CA ILE A 84 -1.73 -10.20 -12.05
C ILE A 84 -0.69 -10.97 -12.85
N SER A 85 -1.06 -11.43 -14.04
CA SER A 85 -0.16 -12.23 -14.89
C SER A 85 -0.27 -11.91 -16.37
N GLY A 86 0.85 -11.95 -17.09
CA GLY A 86 0.85 -11.86 -18.55
C GLY A 86 0.44 -10.48 -19.10
N CYS A 87 0.44 -9.44 -18.27
CA CYS A 87 0.05 -8.10 -18.68
C CYS A 87 1.21 -7.35 -19.33
N SER A 88 0.90 -6.49 -20.30
CA SER A 88 1.86 -5.53 -20.88
C SER A 88 1.36 -4.10 -20.66
N VAL A 89 2.08 -3.31 -19.86
CA VAL A 89 1.76 -1.90 -19.58
C VAL A 89 2.92 -1.02 -20.06
N ARG A 90 2.64 -0.13 -21.02
CA ARG A 90 3.69 0.59 -21.75
C ARG A 90 3.33 2.04 -22.05
N HIS A 91 4.33 2.91 -22.14
CA HIS A 91 4.19 4.32 -22.58
C HIS A 91 3.21 5.15 -21.74
N GLY A 92 3.05 4.79 -20.47
CA GLY A 92 2.15 5.47 -19.53
C GLY A 92 2.79 6.70 -18.88
N ARG A 93 1.99 7.76 -18.70
CA ARG A 93 2.41 8.92 -17.88
C ARG A 93 2.55 8.55 -16.40
N ALA A 94 1.73 7.66 -15.87
CA ALA A 94 1.75 7.35 -14.45
C ALA A 94 2.35 5.96 -14.18
N ARG A 95 2.03 5.38 -13.03
CA ARG A 95 2.39 4.01 -12.67
C ARG A 95 1.60 3.01 -13.51
N ALA A 96 2.05 1.76 -13.55
CA ALA A 96 1.21 0.67 -14.02
C ALA A 96 0.26 0.21 -12.92
N PHE A 97 0.81 -0.18 -11.77
CA PHE A 97 0.05 -0.72 -10.64
C PHE A 97 0.34 0.05 -9.35
N LEU A 98 -0.72 0.42 -8.63
CA LEU A 98 -0.68 0.84 -7.23
C LEU A 98 -1.26 -0.30 -6.41
N LEU A 99 -0.45 -0.94 -5.57
CA LEU A 99 -0.84 -2.04 -4.72
C LEU A 99 -1.04 -1.54 -3.28
N GLN A 100 -2.29 -1.62 -2.84
CA GLN A 100 -2.75 -1.31 -1.47
C GLN A 100 -3.50 -2.51 -0.88
N THR A 101 -2.95 -3.71 -1.11
CA THR A 101 -3.47 -4.98 -0.60
C THR A 101 -2.38 -5.72 0.17
N LYS A 102 -2.78 -6.58 1.12
CA LYS A 102 -1.85 -7.42 1.88
C LYS A 102 -1.18 -8.46 0.99
N ASN A 103 -1.93 -9.11 0.10
CA ASN A 103 -1.47 -10.25 -0.68
C ASN A 103 -1.52 -9.94 -2.17
N ALA A 104 -0.38 -10.07 -2.85
CA ALA A 104 -0.33 -9.89 -4.30
C ALA A 104 0.71 -10.78 -4.99
N VAL A 105 0.39 -11.25 -6.20
CA VAL A 105 1.33 -11.87 -7.12
C VAL A 105 1.32 -11.10 -8.43
N ILE A 106 2.50 -10.65 -8.87
CA ILE A 106 2.74 -10.14 -10.22
C ILE A 106 3.71 -11.10 -10.90
N THR A 107 3.31 -11.72 -12.01
CA THR A 107 4.14 -12.70 -12.71
C THR A 107 4.07 -12.55 -14.21
N ASP A 108 5.20 -12.76 -14.90
CA ASP A 108 5.22 -12.82 -16.37
C ASP A 108 4.66 -11.55 -17.05
N CYS A 109 4.84 -10.39 -16.41
CA CYS A 109 4.39 -9.10 -16.90
C CYS A 109 5.51 -8.32 -17.59
N THR A 110 5.15 -7.42 -18.50
CA THR A 110 6.07 -6.50 -19.18
C THR A 110 5.70 -5.06 -18.89
N PHE A 111 6.65 -4.30 -18.36
CA PHE A 111 6.52 -2.87 -18.06
C PHE A 111 7.56 -2.10 -18.86
N SER A 112 7.14 -1.13 -19.67
CA SER A 112 8.08 -0.32 -20.44
C SER A 112 7.72 1.15 -20.53
N ASP A 113 8.72 2.02 -20.53
CA ASP A 113 8.56 3.44 -20.86
C ASP A 113 7.54 4.16 -19.96
N LEU A 114 7.57 3.85 -18.66
CA LEU A 114 6.70 4.45 -17.65
C LEU A 114 7.42 5.62 -16.99
N ARG A 115 6.74 6.77 -16.89
CA ARG A 115 7.34 7.95 -16.24
C ARG A 115 7.49 7.73 -14.73
N LEU A 116 6.50 7.15 -14.06
CA LEU A 116 6.57 6.81 -12.64
C LEU A 116 7.04 5.36 -12.44
N PRO A 117 7.34 4.90 -11.21
CA PRO A 117 7.58 3.49 -10.93
C PRO A 117 6.47 2.63 -11.52
N ALA A 118 6.84 1.48 -12.10
CA ALA A 118 5.88 0.55 -12.69
C ALA A 118 4.93 0.02 -11.62
N VAL A 119 5.48 -0.40 -10.49
CA VAL A 119 4.74 -0.91 -9.34
C VAL A 119 5.02 -0.02 -8.14
N ILE A 120 3.96 0.54 -7.55
CA ILE A 120 4.01 1.22 -6.26
C ILE A 120 3.31 0.34 -5.22
N ILE A 121 3.97 0.13 -4.10
CA ILE A 121 3.44 -0.52 -2.90
C ILE A 121 3.53 0.52 -1.78
N ALA A 122 2.43 1.22 -1.55
CA ALA A 122 2.36 2.28 -0.55
C ALA A 122 0.89 2.65 -0.27
N PRO A 123 0.51 2.87 1.00
CA PRO A 123 -0.73 3.56 1.31
C PRO A 123 -0.59 5.07 1.12
N ASP A 124 -1.63 5.81 1.48
CA ASP A 124 -1.61 7.25 1.71
C ASP A 124 -2.74 7.63 2.68
N PHE A 125 -2.38 8.05 3.89
CA PHE A 125 -3.37 8.38 4.93
C PHE A 125 -3.75 9.87 4.94
N ASP A 126 -2.99 10.71 4.23
CA ASP A 126 -3.01 12.17 4.39
C ASP A 126 -3.83 12.85 3.29
N ASP A 127 -3.54 12.56 2.02
CA ASP A 127 -4.16 13.26 0.89
C ASP A 127 -5.25 12.42 0.23
N TRP A 128 -5.03 11.10 0.14
CA TRP A 128 -5.91 10.20 -0.61
C TRP A 128 -6.76 9.32 0.29
N HIS A 129 -6.35 9.16 1.55
CA HIS A 129 -7.03 8.32 2.53
C HIS A 129 -7.24 6.87 2.04
N GLU A 130 -6.21 6.35 1.39
CA GLU A 130 -6.11 5.01 0.83
C GLU A 130 -5.12 4.18 1.68
N ALA A 131 -5.64 3.39 2.61
CA ALA A 131 -4.82 2.45 3.36
C ALA A 131 -4.58 1.14 2.62
N GLY A 132 -3.55 0.43 3.07
CA GLY A 132 -3.19 -0.88 2.56
C GLY A 132 -1.69 -1.09 2.54
N PHE A 133 -1.16 -1.62 3.64
CA PHE A 133 0.22 -2.09 3.63
C PHE A 133 0.30 -3.50 3.04
N GLY A 134 1.19 -3.68 2.05
CA GLY A 134 1.55 -5.00 1.52
C GLY A 134 2.37 -5.86 2.49
N GLU A 135 1.98 -7.12 2.68
CA GLU A 135 2.57 -8.06 3.64
C GLU A 135 3.05 -9.37 3.03
N ASN A 136 2.46 -9.82 1.92
CA ASN A 136 2.85 -11.04 1.20
C ASN A 136 2.78 -10.77 -0.30
N ILE A 137 3.81 -10.11 -0.84
CA ILE A 137 3.85 -9.72 -2.24
C ILE A 137 4.97 -10.44 -2.97
N LEU A 138 4.63 -11.12 -4.07
CA LEU A 138 5.58 -11.77 -4.96
C LEU A 138 5.55 -11.09 -6.34
N ILE A 139 6.67 -10.49 -6.73
CA ILE A 139 6.89 -9.96 -8.07
C ILE A 139 7.94 -10.84 -8.73
N ARG A 140 7.57 -11.59 -9.77
CA ARG A 140 8.48 -12.54 -10.40
C ARG A 140 8.41 -12.59 -11.92
N ASN A 141 9.46 -13.09 -12.54
CA ASN A 141 9.53 -13.40 -13.97
C ASN A 141 9.04 -12.27 -14.90
N SER A 142 9.13 -11.02 -14.44
CA SER A 142 8.61 -9.85 -15.15
C SER A 142 9.76 -8.99 -15.67
N SER A 143 9.49 -8.20 -16.72
CA SER A 143 10.47 -7.30 -17.31
C SER A 143 10.10 -5.83 -17.05
N PHE A 144 11.10 -5.04 -16.69
CA PHE A 144 10.98 -3.61 -16.38
C PHE A 144 12.01 -2.84 -17.21
N THR A 145 11.55 -2.05 -18.18
CA THR A 145 12.42 -1.32 -19.11
C THR A 145 12.14 0.17 -19.06
N ARG A 146 13.12 0.99 -18.70
CA ARG A 146 12.98 2.47 -18.64
C ARG A 146 11.78 2.94 -17.80
N CYS A 147 11.53 2.30 -16.66
CA CYS A 147 10.48 2.69 -15.72
C CYS A 147 11.02 3.67 -14.66
N GLY A 148 10.20 4.63 -14.23
CA GLY A 148 10.61 5.65 -13.24
C GLY A 148 11.43 6.80 -13.85
N ALA A 149 11.17 7.16 -15.11
CA ALA A 149 11.93 8.17 -15.83
C ALA A 149 11.57 9.63 -15.53
N ASP A 150 10.59 9.88 -14.68
CA ASP A 150 10.20 11.24 -14.31
C ASP A 150 11.24 11.92 -13.40
N ALA A 151 11.34 13.25 -13.51
CA ALA A 151 12.25 14.04 -12.70
C ALA A 151 11.89 14.01 -11.21
N VAL A 152 10.61 13.85 -10.88
CA VAL A 152 10.16 13.66 -9.49
C VAL A 152 10.59 12.30 -8.92
N CYS A 153 10.91 11.33 -9.78
CA CYS A 153 11.29 9.97 -9.41
C CYS A 153 12.80 9.73 -9.43
N ARG A 154 13.63 10.79 -9.46
CA ARG A 154 15.11 10.69 -9.58
C ARG A 154 15.82 9.89 -8.48
N SER A 155 15.10 9.45 -7.45
CA SER A 155 15.61 8.54 -6.42
C SER A 155 14.81 7.23 -6.30
N TYR A 156 13.71 7.05 -7.04
CA TYR A 156 12.77 5.92 -6.88
C TYR A 156 12.94 4.89 -7.99
N GLY A 157 13.01 3.62 -7.59
CA GLY A 157 13.24 2.51 -8.50
C GLY A 157 12.00 2.14 -9.32
N ALA A 158 12.17 1.22 -10.28
CA ALA A 158 11.07 0.70 -11.09
C ALA A 158 9.95 0.07 -10.25
N ILE A 159 10.30 -0.49 -9.09
CA ILE A 159 9.40 -0.85 -8.01
C ILE A 159 9.66 0.12 -6.85
N TYR A 160 8.61 0.76 -6.33
CA TYR A 160 8.70 1.69 -5.21
C TYR A 160 7.86 1.18 -4.04
N ILE A 161 8.53 0.96 -2.90
CA ILE A 161 7.92 0.50 -1.65
C ILE A 161 8.15 1.59 -0.60
N SER A 162 7.09 2.16 -0.04
CA SER A 162 7.19 3.27 0.92
C SER A 162 5.89 3.49 1.68
N GLY A 163 5.89 4.37 2.68
CA GLY A 163 4.69 4.68 3.47
C GLY A 163 3.71 5.69 2.83
N CYS A 164 4.02 6.24 1.65
CA CYS A 164 3.18 7.19 0.92
C CYS A 164 3.42 7.07 -0.59
N HIS A 165 2.36 6.96 -1.39
CA HIS A 165 2.46 6.84 -2.86
C HIS A 165 2.66 8.18 -3.60
N ASP A 166 2.56 9.31 -2.89
CA ASP A 166 2.80 10.66 -3.43
C ASP A 166 4.25 11.14 -3.24
N PHE A 167 5.16 10.23 -2.86
CA PHE A 167 6.60 10.50 -2.78
C PHE A 167 6.99 11.57 -1.76
N LYS A 168 6.08 11.91 -0.83
CA LYS A 168 6.34 12.89 0.24
C LYS A 168 7.35 12.36 1.25
N ALA A 169 7.99 13.28 1.96
CA ALA A 169 8.89 12.96 3.05
C ALA A 169 8.11 12.28 4.19
N PHE A 170 8.14 10.95 4.19
CA PHE A 170 7.59 10.14 5.28
C PHE A 170 8.47 10.29 6.54
N PRO A 171 8.04 9.92 7.76
CA PRO A 171 8.93 9.85 8.91
C PRO A 171 10.04 8.81 8.67
N ALA A 172 11.31 9.18 8.84
CA ALA A 172 12.49 8.36 8.51
C ALA A 172 12.47 6.97 9.18
N ASN A 173 11.92 6.86 10.39
CA ASN A 173 12.34 5.82 11.33
C ASN A 173 11.21 5.14 12.13
N GLY A 174 9.92 5.30 11.79
CA GLY A 174 8.84 4.94 12.74
C GLY A 174 7.94 3.77 12.36
N VAL A 175 7.57 3.69 11.09
CA VAL A 175 6.43 2.86 10.66
C VAL A 175 6.93 1.86 9.64
N ILE A 176 7.15 0.64 10.10
CA ILE A 176 7.30 -0.49 9.21
C ILE A 176 5.90 -1.06 9.03
N GLY A 177 5.24 -0.65 7.95
CA GLY A 177 3.93 -1.19 7.60
C GLY A 177 4.03 -2.34 6.60
N HIS A 178 5.03 -2.35 5.72
CA HIS A 178 5.17 -3.40 4.72
C HIS A 178 6.00 -4.60 5.21
N GLY A 179 5.66 -5.79 4.74
CA GLY A 179 6.33 -7.05 5.09
C GLY A 179 6.40 -8.04 3.93
N ASN A 180 7.32 -9.01 4.05
CA ASN A 180 7.50 -10.20 3.21
C ASN A 180 7.25 -9.97 1.71
N ILE A 181 8.02 -9.03 1.14
CA ILE A 181 8.00 -8.73 -0.29
C ILE A 181 9.15 -9.49 -0.96
N THR A 182 8.84 -10.27 -1.99
CA THR A 182 9.82 -11.03 -2.77
C THR A 182 9.85 -10.54 -4.22
N VAL A 183 11.02 -10.11 -4.68
CA VAL A 183 11.33 -9.74 -6.06
C VAL A 183 12.28 -10.81 -6.61
N LEU A 184 11.76 -11.69 -7.47
CA LEU A 184 12.42 -12.93 -7.87
C LEU A 184 12.47 -13.14 -9.39
N GLY A 185 13.65 -13.34 -9.98
CA GLY A 185 13.72 -13.76 -11.39
C GLY A 185 13.27 -12.71 -12.40
N ASN A 186 13.27 -11.42 -12.03
CA ASN A 186 12.86 -10.33 -12.91
C ASN A 186 14.06 -9.75 -13.67
N THR A 187 13.77 -9.09 -14.79
CA THR A 187 14.77 -8.35 -15.57
C THR A 187 14.48 -6.86 -15.49
N PHE A 188 15.48 -6.08 -15.11
CA PHE A 188 15.43 -4.62 -15.08
C PHE A 188 16.46 -4.05 -16.05
N THR A 189 16.01 -3.23 -17.00
CA THR A 189 16.84 -2.67 -18.07
C THR A 189 16.65 -1.17 -18.17
N ASP A 190 17.75 -0.42 -18.11
CA ASP A 190 17.79 1.03 -18.30
C ASP A 190 16.77 1.80 -17.44
N CYS A 191 16.45 1.29 -16.25
CA CYS A 191 15.62 2.04 -15.30
C CYS A 191 16.49 3.18 -14.73
N PRO A 192 16.04 4.44 -14.74
CA PRO A 192 16.95 5.57 -14.51
C PRO A 192 17.60 5.62 -13.12
N THR A 193 17.03 4.91 -12.16
CA THR A 193 17.58 4.80 -10.80
C THR A 193 17.78 3.33 -10.42
N TYR A 194 17.09 2.82 -9.40
CA TYR A 194 17.23 1.47 -8.89
C TYR A 194 16.22 0.52 -9.53
N ALA A 195 16.45 -0.79 -9.46
CA ALA A 195 15.40 -1.77 -9.74
C ALA A 195 14.27 -1.65 -8.70
N VAL A 196 14.64 -1.58 -7.42
CA VAL A 196 13.71 -1.40 -6.29
C VAL A 196 14.16 -0.22 -5.44
N TYR A 197 13.24 0.69 -5.13
CA TYR A 197 13.40 1.61 -4.00
C TYR A 197 12.57 1.11 -2.84
N ARG A 198 13.16 1.09 -1.63
CA ARG A 198 12.46 0.58 -0.48
C ARG A 198 12.66 1.38 0.79
N ARG A 199 11.52 1.68 1.41
CA ARG A 199 11.37 2.28 2.71
C ARG A 199 10.20 1.60 3.43
N SER A 200 10.24 1.53 4.77
CA SER A 200 9.13 1.00 5.57
C SER A 200 8.74 -0.46 5.27
N VAL A 201 9.71 -1.30 4.87
CA VAL A 201 9.50 -2.72 4.58
C VAL A 201 10.42 -3.63 5.40
N ARG A 202 9.84 -4.64 6.03
CA ARG A 202 10.55 -5.80 6.60
C ARG A 202 10.62 -6.92 5.58
N ASN A 203 11.70 -7.71 5.65
CA ASN A 203 11.83 -8.95 4.88
C ASN A 203 11.66 -8.77 3.37
N LEU A 204 12.38 -7.81 2.77
CA LEU A 204 12.50 -7.71 1.32
C LEU A 204 13.51 -8.75 0.82
N ILE A 205 13.07 -9.68 0.00
CA ILE A 205 13.93 -10.66 -0.68
C ILE A 205 14.11 -10.22 -2.12
N PHE A 206 15.35 -9.95 -2.53
CA PHE A 206 15.71 -9.67 -3.92
C PHE A 206 16.67 -10.76 -4.39
N ARG A 207 16.20 -11.66 -5.28
CA ARG A 207 16.95 -12.86 -5.65
C ARG A 207 16.80 -13.19 -7.13
N SER A 208 17.89 -13.66 -7.74
CA SER A 208 17.91 -14.14 -9.13
C SER A 208 17.39 -13.13 -10.16
N ASN A 209 17.44 -11.83 -9.85
CA ASN A 209 17.07 -10.78 -10.80
C ASN A 209 18.28 -10.40 -11.66
N THR A 210 18.03 -9.96 -12.88
CA THR A 210 19.04 -9.38 -13.76
C THR A 210 18.83 -7.88 -13.83
N VAL A 211 19.86 -7.09 -13.52
CA VAL A 211 19.80 -5.62 -13.55
C VAL A 211 20.89 -5.11 -14.49
N THR A 212 20.51 -4.34 -15.51
CA THR A 212 21.43 -3.82 -16.54
C THR A 212 21.07 -2.38 -16.88
N GLY A 213 22.06 -1.48 -16.94
CA GLY A 213 21.82 -0.06 -17.27
C GLY A 213 21.07 0.75 -16.19
N CYS A 214 20.80 0.17 -15.03
CA CYS A 214 20.25 0.87 -13.87
C CYS A 214 21.38 1.42 -12.97
N ARG A 215 21.09 2.44 -12.15
CA ARG A 215 22.02 2.96 -11.13
C ARG A 215 22.40 1.90 -10.08
N GLY A 216 21.49 0.98 -9.78
CA GLY A 216 21.75 -0.12 -8.85
C GLY A 216 20.54 -1.02 -8.65
N GLU A 217 20.69 -2.06 -7.83
CA GLU A 217 19.59 -2.99 -7.57
C GLU A 217 18.58 -2.41 -6.58
N ILE A 218 19.03 -1.96 -5.40
CA ILE A 218 18.16 -1.53 -4.31
C ILE A 218 18.60 -0.16 -3.76
N GLY A 219 17.67 0.80 -3.75
CA GLY A 219 17.83 2.14 -3.16
C GLY A 219 17.13 2.30 -1.80
N LYS A 220 17.43 3.41 -1.10
CA LYS A 220 16.83 3.86 0.17
C LYS A 220 16.41 5.32 0.08
#